data_AF-A0A0Q8H045-F1
#
_entry.id   AF-A0A0Q8H045-F1
#
_cell.length_a   1.000
_cell.length_b   1.000
_cell.length_c   1.000
_cell.angle_alpha   90.00
_cell.angle_beta   90.00
_cell.angle_gamma   90.00
#
_symmetry.space_group_name_H-M   'P 1'
#
loop_
_entity.id
_entity.type
_entity.pdbx_description
1 polymer ?
#
loop_
_entity_poly.entity_id
_entity_poly.type
_entity_poly.pdbx_seq_one_letter_code
_entity_poly.pdbx_strand_id
1 'polypeptide(L)'
;MMAVSLAGAALLFIAMTYGSAETAAIAATLAGPAIAVPWAGLCACIWFHPQRGNMQPGNRFIGRLPNAVQLFFRWYASLFLAAFVLMGLVVWPALALAWL
;
A
#
# COMPACT_ATOMS: atom_id res chain seq x y z
N MET A 1 -1.88 3.04 -16.06
CA MET A 1 -1.96 2.86 -14.60
C MET A 1 -1.54 4.11 -13.83
N MET A 2 -0.34 4.68 -14.03
CA MET A 2 0.07 5.94 -13.35
C MET A 2 -0.93 7.09 -13.50
N ALA A 3 -1.44 7.34 -14.71
CA ALA A 3 -2.42 8.41 -14.94
C ALA A 3 -3.73 8.23 -14.17
N VAL A 4 -4.18 6.99 -13.97
CA VAL A 4 -5.42 6.67 -13.23
C VAL A 4 -5.20 6.86 -11.72
N SER A 5 -4.05 6.45 -11.19
CA SER A 5 -3.70 6.67 -9.78
C SER A 5 -3.48 8.15 -9.46
N LEU A 6 -2.85 8.91 -10.36
CA LEU A 6 -2.68 10.36 -10.23
C LEU A 6 -4.02 11.10 -10.32
N ALA A 7 -4.87 10.74 -11.28
CA ALA A 7 -6.21 11.32 -11.40
C ALA A 7 -7.07 11.01 -10.16
N GLY A 8 -7.02 9.77 -9.66
CA GLY A 8 -7.72 9.38 -8.43
C GLY A 8 -7.24 10.16 -7.19
N ALA A 9 -5.93 10.29 -7.01
CA ALA A 9 -5.37 11.07 -5.92
C ALA A 9 -5.72 12.58 -6.03
N ALA A 10 -5.70 13.13 -7.24
CA ALA A 10 -6.11 14.51 -7.48
C ALA A 10 -7.60 14.73 -7.19
N LEU A 11 -8.47 13.79 -7.59
CA LEU A 11 -9.90 13.86 -7.30
C LEU A 11 -10.19 13.77 -5.80
N LEU A 12 -9.49 12.88 -5.08
CA LEU A 12 -9.59 12.80 -3.61
C LEU A 12 -9.13 14.10 -2.95
N PHE A 13 -8.02 14.67 -3.42
CA PHE A 13 -7.52 15.94 -2.90
C PHE A 13 -8.50 17.10 -3.14
N ILE A 14 -9.08 17.19 -4.34
CA ILE A 14 -10.10 18.19 -4.68
C ILE A 14 -11.36 17.99 -3.82
N ALA A 15 -11.82 16.75 -3.63
CA ALA A 15 -12.98 16.45 -2.80
C ALA A 15 -12.76 16.80 -1.32
N MET A 16 -11.54 16.63 -0.80
CA MET A 16 -11.20 17.04 0.58
C MET A 16 -11.08 18.55 0.75
N THR A 17 -10.68 19.29 -0.29
CA THR A 17 -10.43 20.73 -0.21
C THR A 17 -11.63 21.59 -0.57
N TYR A 18 -12.45 21.15 -1.53
CA TYR A 18 -13.57 21.92 -2.07
C TYR A 18 -14.93 21.23 -1.92
N GLY A 19 -14.98 20.01 -1.39
CA GLY A 19 -16.21 19.26 -1.19
C GLY A 19 -17.04 19.78 -0.01
N SER A 20 -18.32 19.41 0.01
CA SER A 20 -19.15 19.46 1.23
C SER A 20 -18.52 18.61 2.35
N ALA A 21 -18.89 18.86 3.61
CA ALA A 21 -18.39 18.08 4.74
C ALA A 21 -18.52 16.56 4.53
N GLU A 22 -19.67 16.10 4.02
CA GLU A 22 -19.91 14.69 3.70
C GLU A 22 -19.03 14.15 2.56
N THR A 23 -18.73 14.96 1.55
CA THR A 23 -17.86 14.51 0.44
C THR A 23 -16.39 14.51 0.83
N ALA A 24 -15.96 15.49 1.63
CA ALA A 24 -14.62 15.53 2.22
C ALA A 24 -14.39 14.34 3.18
N ALA A 25 -15.41 14.00 3.97
CA ALA A 25 -15.47 12.83 4.83
C ALA A 25 -15.25 11.51 4.07
N ILE A 26 -16.04 11.30 3.01
CA ILE A 26 -15.92 10.11 2.15
C ILE A 26 -14.54 10.09 1.48
N ALA A 27 -14.05 11.21 0.96
CA ALA A 27 -12.73 11.29 0.36
C ALA A 27 -11.60 10.97 1.35
N ALA A 28 -11.71 11.45 2.60
CA ALA A 28 -10.76 11.16 3.67
C ALA A 28 -10.71 9.66 3.98
N THR A 29 -11.87 9.00 4.11
CA THR A 29 -11.93 7.56 4.38
C THR A 29 -11.33 6.72 3.24
N LEU A 30 -11.58 7.11 1.99
CA LEU A 30 -11.09 6.41 0.80
C LEU A 30 -9.60 6.66 0.48
N ALA A 31 -9.00 7.73 1.02
CA ALA A 31 -7.59 8.04 0.78
C ALA A 31 -6.63 6.94 1.25
N GLY A 32 -6.88 6.36 2.43
CA GLY A 32 -6.07 5.27 2.97
C GLY A 32 -6.01 4.06 2.04
N PRO A 33 -7.15 3.44 1.68
CA PRO A 33 -7.21 2.34 0.72
C PRO A 33 -6.59 2.68 -0.64
N ALA A 34 -6.89 3.89 -1.16
CA ALA A 34 -6.43 4.34 -2.47
C ALA A 34 -4.90 4.49 -2.55
N ILE A 35 -4.22 4.74 -1.43
CA ILE A 35 -2.76 4.83 -1.38
C ILE A 35 -2.15 3.47 -1.01
N ALA A 36 -2.67 2.83 0.04
CA ALA A 36 -2.04 1.65 0.61
C ALA A 36 -2.10 0.43 -0.31
N VAL A 37 -3.22 0.20 -1.00
CA VAL A 37 -3.39 -0.98 -1.87
C VAL A 37 -2.47 -0.91 -3.10
N PRO A 38 -2.41 0.18 -3.89
CA PRO A 38 -1.50 0.25 -5.02
C PRO A 38 -0.02 0.22 -4.60
N TRP A 39 0.33 0.87 -3.49
CA TRP A 39 1.69 0.85 -2.97
C TRP A 39 2.11 -0.55 -2.50
N ALA A 40 1.25 -1.23 -1.76
CA ALA A 40 1.47 -2.61 -1.35
C ALA A 40 1.62 -3.54 -2.57
N GLY A 41 0.79 -3.36 -3.59
CA GLY A 41 0.90 -4.11 -4.85
C GLY A 41 2.24 -3.88 -5.55
N LEU A 42 2.70 -2.62 -5.63
CA LEU A 42 4.02 -2.30 -6.18
C LEU A 42 5.15 -2.94 -5.37
N CYS A 43 5.14 -2.80 -4.05
CA CYS A 43 6.12 -3.42 -3.17
C CYS A 43 6.10 -4.95 -3.32
N ALA A 44 4.93 -5.58 -3.40
CA ALA A 44 4.82 -7.02 -3.62
C ALA A 44 5.41 -7.45 -4.98
N CYS A 45 5.13 -6.69 -6.04
CA CYS A 45 5.68 -6.95 -7.38
C CYS A 45 7.20 -6.76 -7.46
N ILE A 46 7.76 -5.80 -6.72
CA ILE A 46 9.21 -5.53 -6.70
C ILE A 46 9.93 -6.53 -5.79
N TRP A 47 9.36 -6.85 -4.63
CA TRP A 47 10.02 -7.67 -3.64
C TRP A 47 9.85 -9.16 -3.91
N PHE A 48 8.71 -9.60 -4.44
CA PHE A 48 8.39 -11.01 -4.63
C PHE A 48 8.23 -11.39 -6.11
N HIS A 49 8.61 -12.63 -6.42
CA HIS A 49 8.39 -13.23 -7.71
C HIS A 49 6.92 -13.72 -7.82
N PRO A 50 6.15 -13.29 -8.83
CA PRO A 50 4.70 -13.49 -8.88
C PRO A 50 4.27 -14.97 -8.87
N GLN A 51 5.09 -15.85 -9.45
CA GLN A 51 4.77 -17.29 -9.53
C GLN A 51 5.38 -18.14 -8.41
N ARG A 52 6.46 -17.66 -7.76
CA ARG A 52 7.25 -18.49 -6.83
C ARG A 52 7.06 -18.07 -5.38
N GLY A 53 6.52 -16.88 -5.11
CA GLY A 53 6.41 -16.32 -3.77
C GLY A 53 7.76 -16.11 -3.06
N ASN A 54 8.87 -16.29 -3.76
CA ASN A 54 10.22 -16.03 -3.27
C ASN A 54 10.60 -14.59 -3.55
N MET A 55 11.59 -14.05 -2.83
CA MET A 55 12.10 -12.73 -3.16
C MET A 55 12.71 -12.70 -4.57
N GLN A 56 12.59 -11.56 -5.26
CA GLN A 56 13.13 -11.42 -6.61
C GLN A 56 14.66 -11.63 -6.63
N PRO A 57 15.16 -12.62 -7.40
CA PRO A 57 16.60 -12.89 -7.49
C PRO A 57 17.38 -11.80 -8.25
N GLY A 58 16.68 -10.89 -8.95
CA GLY A 58 17.29 -9.81 -9.73
C GLY A 58 18.00 -8.75 -8.89
N ASN A 59 17.76 -8.68 -7.58
CA ASN A 59 18.47 -7.76 -6.71
C ASN A 59 19.83 -8.35 -6.33
N ARG A 60 20.92 -7.87 -6.96
CA ARG A 60 22.31 -8.35 -6.76
C ARG A 60 22.73 -8.44 -5.29
N PHE A 61 22.13 -7.62 -4.42
CA PHE A 61 22.39 -7.61 -2.99
C PHE A 61 21.66 -8.72 -2.22
N ILE A 62 20.45 -9.10 -2.63
CA ILE A 62 19.63 -10.08 -1.91
C ILE A 62 19.96 -11.50 -2.38
N GLY A 63 20.20 -11.69 -3.68
CA GLY A 63 20.49 -13.02 -4.25
C GLY A 63 21.81 -13.64 -3.80
N ARG A 64 22.70 -12.85 -3.18
CA ARG A 64 23.99 -13.29 -2.62
C ARG A 64 23.95 -13.59 -1.12
N LEU A 65 22.84 -13.29 -0.44
CA LEU A 65 22.72 -13.53 0.99
C LEU A 65 22.51 -15.03 1.28
N PRO A 66 22.91 -15.53 2.47
CA PRO A 66 22.59 -16.88 2.89
C PRO A 66 21.08 -17.14 2.88
N ASN A 67 20.67 -18.37 2.54
CA ASN A 67 19.25 -18.75 2.43
C ASN A 67 18.42 -18.41 3.68
N ALA A 68 18.99 -18.55 4.88
CA ALA A 68 18.32 -18.19 6.13
C ALA A 68 17.99 -16.69 6.22
N VAL A 69 18.91 -15.84 5.75
CA VAL A 69 18.75 -14.38 5.73
C VAL A 69 17.71 -13.97 4.68
N GLN A 70 17.72 -14.61 3.51
CA GLN A 70 16.68 -14.42 2.50
C GLN A 70 15.30 -14.83 3.03
N LEU A 71 15.21 -15.93 3.78
CA LEU A 71 13.94 -16.34 4.39
C LEU A 71 13.44 -15.32 5.42
N PHE A 72 14.32 -14.78 6.25
CA PHE A 72 14.00 -13.75 7.23
C PHE A 72 13.46 -12.48 6.58
N PHE A 73 14.18 -11.94 5.58
CA PHE A 73 13.73 -10.77 4.84
C PHE A 73 12.39 -10.98 4.14
N ARG A 74 12.14 -12.19 3.63
CA ARG A 74 10.86 -12.53 2.99
C ARG A 74 9.72 -12.44 4.00
N TRP A 75 9.90 -13.05 5.17
CA TRP A 75 8.93 -12.98 6.26
C TRP A 75 8.68 -11.56 6.73
N TYR A 76 9.76 -10.80 6.96
CA TYR A 76 9.66 -9.41 7.37
C TYR A 76 8.90 -8.57 6.33
N ALA A 77 9.25 -8.68 5.05
CA ALA A 77 8.60 -7.95 3.97
C ALA A 77 7.11 -8.29 3.86
N SER A 78 6.74 -9.58 4.00
CA SER A 78 5.34 -10.01 3.99
C SER A 78 4.55 -9.47 5.18
N LEU A 79 5.12 -9.51 6.39
CA LEU A 79 4.49 -8.98 7.60
C LEU A 79 4.33 -7.46 7.52
N PHE A 80 5.36 -6.76 7.05
CA PHE A 80 5.31 -5.32 6.82
C PHE A 80 4.19 -4.96 5.83
N LEU A 81 4.09 -5.67 4.70
CA LEU A 81 3.05 -5.47 3.70
C LEU A 81 1.65 -5.73 4.27
N ALA A 82 1.48 -6.82 5.02
CA ALA A 82 0.21 -7.13 5.67
C ALA A 82 -0.20 -6.05 6.66
N ALA A 83 0.71 -5.62 7.54
CA ALA A 83 0.46 -4.55 8.50
C ALA A 83 0.15 -3.22 7.80
N PHE A 84 0.90 -2.89 6.75
CA PHE A 84 0.70 -1.67 5.97
C PHE A 84 -0.68 -1.64 5.28
N VAL A 85 -1.08 -2.76 4.66
CA VAL A 85 -2.42 -2.89 4.06
C VAL A 85 -3.50 -2.79 5.13
N LEU A 86 -3.36 -3.47 6.27
CA LEU A 86 -4.33 -3.37 7.37
C LEU A 86 -4.45 -1.94 7.91
N MET A 87 -3.33 -1.24 8.06
CA MET A 87 -3.33 0.16 8.50
C MET A 87 -4.06 1.06 7.49
N GLY A 88 -3.78 0.92 6.21
CA GLY A 88 -4.40 1.77 5.18
C GLY A 88 -5.85 1.38 4.84
N LEU A 89 -6.21 0.10 4.92
CA LEU A 89 -7.52 -0.41 4.50
C LEU A 89 -8.53 -0.44 5.66
N VAL A 90 -8.08 -0.63 6.89
CA VAL A 90 -8.97 -0.84 8.06
C VAL A 90 -8.80 0.27 9.08
N VAL A 91 -7.57 0.47 9.57
CA VAL A 91 -7.33 1.42 10.67
C VAL A 91 -7.59 2.86 10.22
N TRP A 92 -7.14 3.22 9.02
CA TRP A 92 -7.35 4.56 8.47
C TRP A 92 -8.83 4.91 8.28
N PRO A 93 -9.66 4.11 7.59
CA PRO A 93 -11.10 4.38 7.51
C PRO A 93 -11.78 4.40 8.87
N ALA A 94 -11.41 3.51 9.79
CA ALA A 94 -11.99 3.50 11.14
C ALA A 94 -11.70 4.79 11.91
N LEU A 95 -10.47 5.29 11.84
CA LEU A 95 -10.12 6.58 12.43
C LEU A 95 -10.86 7.71 11.73
N ALA A 96 -10.82 7.77 10.40
CA ALA A 96 -11.48 8.82 9.63
C ALA A 96 -12.99 8.88 9.92
N LEU A 97 -13.67 7.74 10.10
CA LEU A 97 -15.08 7.66 10.52
C LEU A 97 -15.30 8.05 11.98
N ALA A 98 -14.36 7.79 12.88
CA ALA A 98 -14.49 8.18 14.29
C ALA A 98 -14.34 9.70 14.51
N TRP A 99 -13.73 10.41 13.55
CA TRP A 99 -13.56 11.88 13.58
C TRP A 99 -14.64 12.63 12.77
N LEU A 100 -15.63 11.93 12.22
CA LEU A 100 -16.80 12.47 11.52
C LEU A 100 -18.01 12.59 12.44
#